data_AF-A0A810NP83-F1
#
_entry.id   AF-A0A810NP83-F1
#
_cell.length_a   1.000
_cell.length_b   1.000
_cell.length_c   1.000
_cell.angle_alpha   90.00
_cell.angle_beta   90.00
_cell.angle_gamma   90.00
#
_symmetry.space_group_name_H-M   'P 1'
#
loop_
_entity.id
_entity.type
_entity.pdbx_description
1 polymer ?
#
loop_
_entity_poly.entity_id
_entity_poly.type
_entity_poly.pdbx_seq_one_letter_code
_entity_poly.pdbx_strand_id
1 'polypeptide(L)'
;MTDWDPDRPVDFAEAEEFLRTCYAELPKLGPVEPRLAVVREQIAALGTYTHTHAELVHGARMAWRNASRCIGRVYWRSLTVLDRRAHREPDRIYDDLVSHLHLATGEGASRGRLRAVISIFEQAVPGRPVTRLWNDQLIRYAGHRDGAGIVGDPQYEQFTAAVTRLGWTGKGSAFDLLPLVLQVGDADPRLYELPESAVLEVPIAHPEYGWFAELGLRWHAVPAIANMRLSIGGVDYPLAPFSGWYMGTEIGARNLADARRYNQIPVIAARMGLDTSSESTLWRDRALVELNRAVLWSYERAGVRVTDHHSESRLFLTHMERERRAGRDTPADWTWIVPPLSGGLTPVFHRYYTEADQRPNFYLDRFARDLSATGAPSAVRVTLPTQRGAHRTGARCPITGQTAPIPDLSVEFLPGDAPALDAGLLDAGLLDAPALDPDDPDPSLIDPTAFAPPAHTNGTHPDPAAHPIVRGAVPAGSAPPPIPAEPVPTRKRGLRRLLG
;
A
#
# COMPACT_ATOMS: atom_id res chain seq x y z
N MET A 1 -0.20 0.64 17.28
CA MET A 1 -1.65 0.84 17.13
C MET A 1 -2.13 1.52 18.38
N THR A 2 -2.50 2.77 18.26
CA THR A 2 -3.02 3.60 19.35
C THR A 2 -4.51 3.32 19.46
N ASP A 3 -5.02 3.08 20.66
CA ASP A 3 -6.46 2.99 20.87
C ASP A 3 -7.02 4.42 20.72
N TRP A 4 -7.92 4.62 19.76
CA TRP A 4 -8.54 5.90 19.46
C TRP A 4 -9.79 6.09 20.31
N ASP A 5 -9.91 7.27 20.93
CA ASP A 5 -11.05 7.66 21.75
C ASP A 5 -11.85 8.75 21.01
N PRO A 6 -13.07 8.47 20.51
CA PRO A 6 -13.89 9.45 19.80
C PRO A 6 -14.41 10.58 20.70
N ASP A 7 -14.36 10.42 22.03
CA ASP A 7 -14.82 11.42 22.99
C ASP A 7 -13.71 12.37 23.44
N ARG A 8 -12.45 12.10 23.05
CA ARG A 8 -11.31 12.98 23.35
C ARG A 8 -11.47 14.31 22.60
N PRO A 9 -11.45 15.47 23.30
CA PRO A 9 -11.43 16.77 22.65
C PRO A 9 -10.19 16.99 21.78
N VAL A 10 -10.35 17.75 20.70
CA VAL A 10 -9.26 18.16 19.82
C VAL A 10 -8.21 18.97 20.59
N ASP A 11 -6.93 18.64 20.42
CA ASP A 11 -5.83 19.47 20.89
C ASP A 11 -5.67 20.69 19.97
N PHE A 12 -5.82 21.89 20.55
CA PHE A 12 -5.68 23.13 19.79
C PHE A 12 -4.28 23.27 19.17
N ALA A 13 -3.22 22.77 19.80
CA ALA A 13 -1.87 22.86 19.25
C ALA A 13 -1.75 22.08 17.93
N GLU A 14 -2.41 20.92 17.83
CA GLU A 14 -2.45 20.11 16.61
C GLU A 14 -3.28 20.78 15.50
N ALA A 15 -4.40 21.39 15.87
CA ALA A 15 -5.21 22.18 14.94
C ALA A 15 -4.41 23.39 14.41
N GLU A 16 -3.69 24.09 15.29
CA GLU A 16 -2.85 25.24 14.93
C GLU A 16 -1.71 24.85 13.99
N GLU A 17 -0.99 23.77 14.29
CA GLU A 17 0.08 23.26 13.43
C GLU A 17 -0.44 22.97 12.02
N PHE A 18 -1.52 22.19 11.91
CA PHE A 18 -2.14 21.88 10.62
C PHE A 18 -2.58 23.14 9.87
N LEU A 19 -3.28 24.07 10.53
CA LEU A 19 -3.82 25.26 9.87
C LEU A 19 -2.70 26.19 9.39
N ARG A 20 -1.62 26.36 10.17
CA ARG A 20 -0.47 27.16 9.74
C ARG A 20 0.19 26.55 8.51
N THR A 21 0.41 25.23 8.47
CA THR A 21 0.93 24.56 7.28
C THR A 21 -0.02 24.67 6.09
N CYS A 22 -1.32 24.42 6.30
CA CYS A 22 -2.34 24.49 5.26
C CYS A 22 -2.43 25.89 4.63
N TYR A 23 -2.39 26.95 5.43
CA TYR A 23 -2.51 28.34 4.93
C TYR A 23 -1.20 28.82 4.30
N ALA A 24 -0.05 28.29 4.73
CA ALA A 24 1.23 28.53 4.06
C ALA A 24 1.29 27.83 2.68
N GLU A 25 0.77 26.60 2.57
CA GLU A 25 0.69 25.87 1.29
C GLU A 25 -0.46 26.36 0.39
N LEU A 26 -1.44 27.10 0.93
CA LEU A 26 -2.58 27.69 0.20
C LEU A 26 -2.74 29.20 0.47
N PRO A 27 -1.85 30.06 -0.07
CA PRO A 27 -1.88 31.51 0.21
C PRO A 27 -3.20 32.21 -0.16
N LYS A 28 -4.00 31.62 -1.07
CA LYS A 28 -5.32 32.12 -1.47
C LYS A 28 -6.35 32.12 -0.32
N LEU A 29 -6.10 31.41 0.79
CA LEU A 29 -6.96 31.40 1.97
C LEU A 29 -6.79 32.66 2.85
N GLY A 30 -5.77 33.49 2.61
CA GLY A 30 -5.50 34.69 3.39
C GLY A 30 -4.74 34.39 4.71
N PRO A 31 -4.75 35.32 5.68
CA PRO A 31 -4.06 35.14 6.96
C PRO A 31 -4.75 34.07 7.81
N VAL A 32 -3.96 33.31 8.57
CA VAL A 32 -4.44 32.17 9.37
C VAL A 32 -5.00 32.59 10.74
N GLU A 33 -4.60 33.76 11.25
CA GLU A 33 -4.91 34.22 12.60
C GLU A 33 -6.42 34.36 12.89
N PRO A 34 -7.25 34.95 11.99
CA PRO A 34 -8.70 34.99 12.20
C PRO A 34 -9.31 33.59 12.26
N ARG A 35 -8.78 32.65 11.44
CA ARG A 35 -9.25 31.25 11.44
C ARG A 35 -8.92 30.56 12.76
N LEU A 36 -7.71 30.76 13.30
CA LEU A 36 -7.28 30.19 14.58
C LEU A 36 -8.16 30.66 15.75
N ALA A 37 -8.59 31.92 15.75
CA ALA A 37 -9.52 32.44 16.76
C ALA A 37 -10.87 31.68 16.73
N VAL A 38 -11.47 31.52 15.54
CA VAL A 38 -12.71 30.77 15.35
C VAL A 38 -12.55 29.30 15.79
N VAL A 39 -11.44 28.67 15.43
CA VAL A 39 -11.16 27.26 15.78
C VAL A 39 -11.01 27.10 17.28
N ARG A 40 -10.34 28.04 17.96
CA ARG A 40 -10.21 28.03 19.43
C ARG A 40 -11.58 28.10 20.12
N GLU A 41 -12.46 28.97 19.65
CA GLU A 41 -13.82 29.11 20.18
C GLU A 41 -14.64 27.84 19.94
N GLN A 42 -14.57 27.25 18.75
CA GLN A 42 -15.27 26.00 18.43
C GLN A 42 -14.80 24.85 19.32
N ILE A 43 -13.49 24.68 19.50
CA ILE A 43 -12.94 23.63 20.37
C ILE A 43 -13.37 23.84 21.82
N ALA A 44 -13.34 25.08 22.33
CA ALA A 44 -13.79 25.38 23.68
C ALA A 44 -15.29 25.08 23.90
N ALA A 45 -16.12 25.32 22.88
CA ALA A 45 -17.57 25.12 22.98
C ALA A 45 -18.03 23.68 22.73
N LEU A 46 -17.37 22.96 21.82
CA LEU A 46 -17.84 21.68 21.27
C LEU A 46 -16.86 20.52 21.47
N GLY A 47 -15.65 20.79 21.97
CA GLY A 47 -14.55 19.82 22.01
C GLY A 47 -13.95 19.51 20.63
N THR A 48 -14.38 20.18 19.57
CA THR A 48 -13.93 19.97 18.19
C THR A 48 -14.14 21.21 17.33
N TYR A 49 -13.65 21.21 16.09
CA TYR A 49 -13.91 22.26 15.10
C TYR A 49 -14.25 21.65 13.74
N THR A 50 -14.84 22.45 12.86
CA THR A 50 -15.21 21.98 11.51
C THR A 50 -14.29 22.59 10.47
N HIS A 51 -13.66 21.73 9.66
CA HIS A 51 -12.85 22.15 8.52
C HIS A 51 -13.67 22.87 7.45
N THR A 52 -13.11 23.90 6.82
CA THR A 52 -13.63 24.39 5.53
C THR A 52 -13.41 23.34 4.45
N HIS A 53 -14.10 23.47 3.31
CA HIS A 53 -13.89 22.54 2.19
C HIS A 53 -12.42 22.54 1.71
N ALA A 54 -11.79 23.71 1.61
CA ALA A 54 -10.39 23.83 1.19
C ALA A 54 -9.43 23.14 2.18
N GLU A 55 -9.64 23.34 3.49
CA GLU A 55 -8.85 22.69 4.53
C GLU A 55 -9.03 21.16 4.49
N LEU A 56 -10.27 20.67 4.28
CA LEU A 56 -10.56 19.24 4.18
C LEU A 56 -9.84 18.61 2.98
N VAL A 57 -9.94 19.24 1.80
CA VAL A 57 -9.32 18.76 0.57
C VAL A 57 -7.79 18.70 0.73
N HIS A 58 -7.20 19.77 1.27
CA HIS A 58 -5.77 19.84 1.48
C HIS A 58 -5.30 18.84 2.54
N GLY A 59 -6.00 18.75 3.67
CA GLY A 59 -5.68 17.81 4.75
C GLY A 59 -5.73 16.35 4.30
N ALA A 60 -6.73 15.95 3.52
CA ALA A 60 -6.82 14.58 2.97
C ALA A 60 -5.66 14.27 2.01
N ARG A 61 -5.26 15.25 1.20
CA ARG A 61 -4.11 15.16 0.29
C ARG A 61 -2.79 15.07 1.04
N MET A 62 -2.61 15.86 2.10
CA MET A 62 -1.47 15.76 3.01
C MET A 62 -1.43 14.40 3.72
N ALA A 63 -2.57 13.86 4.16
CA ALA A 63 -2.64 12.55 4.78
C ALA A 63 -2.11 11.44 3.85
N TRP A 64 -2.44 11.50 2.56
CA TRP A 64 -1.86 10.57 1.59
C TRP A 64 -0.37 10.82 1.37
N ARG A 65 0.07 12.09 1.26
CA ARG A 65 1.50 12.47 1.18
C ARG A 65 2.31 11.93 2.37
N ASN A 66 1.70 11.87 3.54
CA ASN A 66 2.33 11.45 4.80
C ASN A 66 2.21 9.94 5.08
N ALA A 67 1.47 9.19 4.25
CA ALA A 67 1.25 7.76 4.44
C ALA A 67 2.53 6.95 4.19
N SER A 68 3.31 6.70 5.24
CA SER A 68 4.66 6.08 5.19
C SER A 68 4.68 4.69 4.57
N ARG A 69 3.55 3.98 4.57
CA ARG A 69 3.36 2.64 3.98
C ARG A 69 2.87 2.64 2.54
N CYS A 70 2.65 3.82 1.95
CA CYS A 70 2.19 3.96 0.58
C CYS A 70 3.37 4.26 -0.36
N ILE A 71 3.58 3.39 -1.34
CA ILE A 71 4.58 3.60 -2.41
C ILE A 71 4.07 4.60 -3.47
N GLY A 72 2.75 4.65 -3.70
CA GLY A 72 2.10 5.51 -4.70
C GLY A 72 1.93 6.98 -4.31
N ARG A 73 2.78 7.52 -3.43
CA ARG A 73 2.63 8.89 -2.92
C ARG A 73 2.89 9.99 -3.93
N VAL A 74 3.53 9.70 -5.07
CA VAL A 74 3.77 10.70 -6.13
C VAL A 74 2.47 11.34 -6.64
N TYR A 75 1.34 10.63 -6.52
CA TYR A 75 0.04 11.02 -7.03
C TYR A 75 -0.79 11.86 -6.05
N TRP A 76 -0.26 12.20 -4.86
CA TRP A 76 -1.04 12.76 -3.73
C TRP A 76 -1.90 13.98 -4.08
N ARG A 77 -1.43 14.84 -5.00
CA ARG A 77 -2.17 16.03 -5.47
C ARG A 77 -3.39 15.71 -6.34
N SER A 78 -3.41 14.54 -6.99
CA SER A 78 -4.49 14.11 -7.89
C SER A 78 -5.72 13.55 -7.16
N LEU A 79 -5.67 13.43 -5.82
CA LEU A 79 -6.77 12.91 -5.03
C LEU A 79 -8.03 13.75 -5.23
N THR A 80 -9.09 13.09 -5.68
CA THR A 80 -10.44 13.64 -5.72
C THR A 80 -11.09 13.43 -4.35
N VAL A 81 -11.50 14.52 -3.71
CA VAL A 81 -12.09 14.49 -2.36
C VAL A 81 -13.59 14.74 -2.46
N LEU A 82 -14.38 13.76 -2.08
CA LEU A 82 -15.84 13.85 -1.99
C LEU A 82 -16.22 14.19 -0.55
N ASP A 83 -16.66 15.45 -0.34
CA ASP A 83 -17.14 15.92 0.95
C ASP A 83 -18.57 15.39 1.20
N ARG A 84 -18.70 14.37 2.06
CA ARG A 84 -19.96 13.70 2.43
C ARG A 84 -20.30 13.93 3.90
N ARG A 85 -19.69 14.92 4.56
CA ARG A 85 -19.86 15.18 6.01
C ARG A 85 -21.29 15.49 6.44
N ALA A 86 -22.16 15.87 5.51
CA ALA A 86 -23.57 16.14 5.76
C ALA A 86 -24.47 14.89 5.76
N HIS A 87 -23.99 13.73 5.28
CA HIS A 87 -24.80 12.52 5.13
C HIS A 87 -24.54 11.56 6.29
N ARG A 88 -25.60 11.17 7.02
CA ARG A 88 -25.50 10.39 8.28
C ARG A 88 -26.28 9.07 8.22
N GLU A 89 -27.22 9.00 7.30
CA GLU A 89 -28.22 7.97 7.15
C GLU A 89 -27.59 6.77 6.41
N PRO A 90 -27.67 5.54 6.95
CA PRO A 90 -26.99 4.38 6.37
C PRO A 90 -27.24 4.17 4.88
N ASP A 91 -28.48 4.33 4.43
CA ASP A 91 -28.86 4.16 3.02
C ASP A 91 -28.20 5.22 2.12
N ARG A 92 -28.13 6.47 2.61
CA ARG A 92 -27.47 7.56 1.89
C ARG A 92 -25.95 7.38 1.84
N ILE A 93 -25.37 6.89 2.94
CA ILE A 93 -23.95 6.57 3.01
C ILE A 93 -23.62 5.46 2.01
N TYR A 94 -24.44 4.40 1.96
CA TYR A 94 -24.30 3.35 0.96
C TYR A 94 -24.33 3.89 -0.48
N ASP A 95 -25.29 4.75 -0.82
CA ASP A 95 -25.36 5.38 -2.16
C ASP A 95 -24.07 6.16 -2.50
N ASP A 96 -23.47 6.84 -1.52
CA ASP A 96 -22.19 7.53 -1.71
C ASP A 96 -21.02 6.58 -1.90
N LEU A 97 -21.00 5.43 -1.21
CA LEU A 97 -19.97 4.40 -1.39
C LEU A 97 -20.06 3.77 -2.79
N VAL A 98 -21.28 3.53 -3.29
CA VAL A 98 -21.51 3.09 -4.67
C VAL A 98 -21.05 4.15 -5.66
N SER A 99 -21.41 5.42 -5.42
CA SER A 99 -20.97 6.55 -6.25
C SER A 99 -19.45 6.74 -6.25
N HIS A 100 -18.78 6.48 -5.12
CA HIS A 100 -17.33 6.47 -5.01
C HIS A 100 -16.72 5.45 -5.97
N LEU A 101 -17.21 4.21 -5.96
CA LEU A 101 -16.71 3.14 -6.82
C LEU A 101 -16.93 3.44 -8.31
N HIS A 102 -18.09 4.01 -8.66
CA HIS A 102 -18.35 4.47 -10.02
C HIS A 102 -17.36 5.55 -10.48
N LEU A 103 -17.14 6.57 -9.66
CA LEU A 103 -16.18 7.64 -9.97
C LEU A 103 -14.74 7.11 -10.07
N ALA A 104 -14.35 6.21 -9.16
CA ALA A 104 -13.03 5.59 -9.14
C ALA A 104 -12.79 4.72 -10.39
N THR A 105 -13.81 3.99 -10.83
CA THR A 105 -13.74 3.08 -11.99
C THR A 105 -13.81 3.81 -13.33
N GLY A 106 -14.53 4.94 -13.38
CA GLY A 106 -14.88 5.64 -14.61
C GLY A 106 -16.04 4.98 -15.36
N GLU A 107 -16.58 5.72 -16.33
CA GLU A 107 -17.76 5.32 -17.12
C GLU A 107 -17.50 5.44 -18.64
N GLY A 108 -18.31 4.75 -19.43
CA GLY A 108 -18.23 4.76 -20.90
C GLY A 108 -16.81 4.49 -21.40
N ALA A 109 -16.30 5.33 -22.30
CA ALA A 109 -14.94 5.24 -22.84
C ALA A 109 -13.82 5.52 -21.81
N SER A 110 -14.16 5.84 -20.56
CA SER A 110 -13.19 6.00 -19.46
C SER A 110 -13.22 4.88 -18.43
N ARG A 111 -14.13 3.91 -18.55
CA ARG A 111 -14.18 2.75 -17.64
C ARG A 111 -12.85 2.00 -17.68
N GLY A 112 -12.23 1.79 -16.52
CA GLY A 112 -10.90 1.19 -16.37
C GLY A 112 -9.76 2.21 -16.23
N ARG A 113 -9.97 3.50 -16.58
CA ARG A 113 -9.03 4.60 -16.31
C ARG A 113 -9.17 5.08 -14.86
N LEU A 114 -8.64 4.28 -13.94
CA LEU A 114 -8.86 4.46 -12.50
C LEU A 114 -8.38 5.81 -11.96
N ARG A 115 -9.17 6.38 -11.04
CA ARG A 115 -8.93 7.65 -10.36
C ARG A 115 -8.74 7.45 -8.86
N ALA A 116 -7.85 8.25 -8.26
CA ALA A 116 -7.72 8.28 -6.82
C ALA A 116 -8.87 9.10 -6.21
N VAL A 117 -9.66 8.48 -5.34
CA VAL A 117 -10.87 9.07 -4.76
C VAL A 117 -10.88 8.83 -3.26
N ILE A 118 -11.32 9.80 -2.47
CA ILE A 118 -11.67 9.62 -1.06
C ILE A 118 -13.06 10.19 -0.80
N SER A 119 -13.90 9.46 -0.08
CA SER A 119 -15.18 9.97 0.42
C SER A 119 -15.07 10.19 1.92
N ILE A 120 -15.27 11.42 2.38
CA ILE A 120 -15.11 11.76 3.79
C ILE A 120 -16.48 12.04 4.40
N PHE A 121 -16.91 11.17 5.29
CA PHE A 121 -18.18 11.27 6.01
C PHE A 121 -18.02 12.08 7.30
N GLU A 122 -19.05 12.12 8.15
CA GLU A 122 -19.06 12.94 9.36
C GLU A 122 -17.82 12.71 10.24
N GLN A 123 -17.27 13.80 10.79
CA GLN A 123 -16.23 13.74 11.82
C GLN A 123 -16.78 13.18 13.13
N ALA A 124 -15.91 12.60 13.94
CA ALA A 124 -16.22 12.33 15.33
C ALA A 124 -16.45 13.65 16.08
N VAL A 125 -17.47 13.67 16.93
CA VAL A 125 -17.82 14.76 17.82
C VAL A 125 -18.01 14.15 19.21
N PRO A 126 -17.34 14.67 20.25
CA PRO A 126 -17.48 14.11 21.60
C PRO A 126 -18.93 13.96 22.04
N GLY A 127 -19.26 12.79 22.60
CA GLY A 127 -20.61 12.44 23.04
C GLY A 127 -21.59 12.08 21.92
N ARG A 128 -21.15 11.99 20.65
CA ARG A 128 -21.99 11.58 19.52
C ARG A 128 -21.59 10.20 18.98
N PRO A 129 -22.57 9.39 18.52
CA PRO A 129 -22.27 8.11 17.89
C PRO A 129 -21.48 8.31 16.59
N VAL A 130 -20.55 7.39 16.33
CA VAL A 130 -19.74 7.37 15.09
C VAL A 130 -20.28 6.34 14.10
N THR A 131 -20.24 6.67 12.81
CA THR A 131 -20.54 5.70 11.75
C THR A 131 -19.31 4.86 11.44
N ARG A 132 -19.50 3.54 11.32
CA ARG A 132 -18.46 2.56 11.04
C ARG A 132 -18.88 1.69 9.87
N LEU A 133 -17.92 1.40 9.01
CA LEU A 133 -18.01 0.29 8.06
C LEU A 133 -17.14 -0.83 8.60
N TRP A 134 -17.69 -2.04 8.74
CA TRP A 134 -16.89 -3.15 9.28
C TRP A 134 -15.87 -3.66 8.26
N ASN A 135 -16.14 -3.53 6.96
CA ASN A 135 -15.27 -4.01 5.89
C ASN A 135 -13.93 -3.27 5.89
N ASP A 136 -12.83 -4.00 5.69
CA ASP A 136 -11.52 -3.37 5.50
C ASP A 136 -11.38 -2.67 4.16
N GLN A 137 -12.07 -3.16 3.14
CA GLN A 137 -12.16 -2.56 1.81
C GLN A 137 -13.59 -2.65 1.28
N LEU A 138 -13.96 -1.72 0.39
CA LEU A 138 -15.30 -1.71 -0.21
C LEU A 138 -15.56 -2.95 -1.07
N ILE A 139 -14.51 -3.51 -1.69
CA ILE A 139 -14.63 -4.70 -2.54
C ILE A 139 -13.71 -5.81 -2.01
N ARG A 140 -14.34 -6.89 -1.53
CA ARG A 140 -13.68 -8.12 -1.10
C ARG A 140 -14.48 -9.36 -1.39
N TYR A 141 -13.76 -10.47 -1.54
CA TYR A 141 -14.34 -11.78 -1.73
C TYR A 141 -14.48 -12.53 -0.41
N ALA A 142 -15.57 -13.28 -0.30
CA ALA A 142 -15.89 -14.09 0.85
C ALA A 142 -14.97 -15.33 0.95
N GLY A 143 -14.88 -15.87 2.16
CA GLY A 143 -14.24 -17.15 2.46
C GLY A 143 -15.27 -18.10 3.06
N HIS A 144 -15.75 -19.06 2.27
CA HIS A 144 -16.74 -20.04 2.69
C HIS A 144 -16.06 -21.30 3.21
N ARG A 145 -16.28 -21.63 4.48
CA ARG A 145 -15.88 -22.95 4.99
C ARG A 145 -16.77 -24.03 4.40
N ASP A 146 -16.17 -24.98 3.69
CA ASP A 146 -16.86 -26.13 3.11
C ASP A 146 -16.14 -27.42 3.51
N GLY A 147 -16.78 -28.23 4.37
CA GLY A 147 -16.22 -29.47 4.89
C GLY A 147 -14.81 -29.31 5.47
N ALA A 148 -13.81 -29.85 4.76
CA ALA A 148 -12.41 -29.87 5.17
C ALA A 148 -11.60 -28.63 4.72
N GLY A 149 -12.17 -27.72 3.91
CA GLY A 149 -11.44 -26.62 3.29
C GLY A 149 -12.17 -25.27 3.34
N ILE A 150 -11.59 -24.28 2.66
CA ILE A 150 -12.18 -22.95 2.46
C ILE A 150 -12.24 -22.69 0.96
N VAL A 151 -13.42 -22.31 0.47
CA VAL A 151 -13.66 -21.81 -0.89
C VAL A 151 -13.66 -20.29 -0.85
N GLY A 152 -12.93 -19.67 -1.77
CA GLY A 152 -12.76 -18.21 -1.80
C GLY A 152 -11.54 -17.75 -1.04
N ASP A 153 -11.64 -16.66 -0.30
CA ASP A 153 -10.51 -16.04 0.38
C ASP A 153 -10.43 -16.43 1.87
N PRO A 154 -9.47 -17.26 2.30
CA PRO A 154 -9.32 -17.67 3.69
C PRO A 154 -9.13 -16.53 4.69
N GLN A 155 -8.63 -15.36 4.25
CA GLN A 155 -8.51 -14.21 5.14
C GLN A 155 -9.88 -13.74 5.65
N TYR A 156 -10.93 -13.89 4.86
CA TYR A 156 -12.28 -13.40 5.19
C TYR A 156 -13.19 -14.49 5.73
N GLU A 157 -12.68 -15.66 6.09
CA GLU A 157 -13.52 -16.76 6.57
C GLU A 157 -14.37 -16.38 7.80
N GLN A 158 -13.74 -15.80 8.82
CA GLN A 158 -14.43 -15.42 10.06
C GLN A 158 -15.40 -14.25 9.82
N PHE A 159 -15.00 -13.26 9.03
CA PHE A 159 -15.87 -12.15 8.64
C PHE A 159 -17.08 -12.64 7.83
N THR A 160 -16.87 -13.55 6.87
CA THR A 160 -17.92 -14.19 6.07
C THR A 160 -18.91 -14.92 6.97
N ALA A 161 -18.43 -15.68 7.96
CA ALA A 161 -19.28 -16.33 8.93
C ALA A 161 -20.08 -15.32 9.78
N ALA A 162 -19.49 -14.17 10.12
CA ALA A 162 -20.18 -13.11 10.85
C ALA A 162 -21.30 -12.47 10.04
N VAL A 163 -21.05 -12.06 8.80
CA VAL A 163 -22.09 -11.48 7.94
C VAL A 163 -23.17 -12.51 7.57
N THR A 164 -22.82 -13.79 7.50
CA THR A 164 -23.81 -14.88 7.33
C THR A 164 -24.75 -14.97 8.54
N ARG A 165 -24.23 -14.82 9.78
CA ARG A 165 -25.08 -14.76 10.99
C ARG A 165 -25.98 -13.53 11.04
N LEU A 166 -25.59 -12.44 10.36
CA LEU A 166 -26.42 -11.25 10.19
C LEU A 166 -27.49 -11.41 9.10
N GLY A 167 -27.53 -12.55 8.40
CA GLY A 167 -28.56 -12.89 7.42
C GLY A 167 -28.13 -12.83 5.95
N TRP A 168 -26.86 -12.51 5.66
CA TRP A 168 -26.36 -12.59 4.28
C TRP A 168 -26.15 -14.04 3.82
N THR A 169 -26.44 -14.33 2.56
CA THR A 169 -26.20 -15.65 1.95
C THR A 169 -25.46 -15.46 0.64
N GLY A 170 -24.19 -15.87 0.61
CA GLY A 170 -23.38 -15.90 -0.62
C GLY A 170 -23.79 -17.01 -1.59
N LYS A 171 -23.18 -17.01 -2.77
CA LYS A 171 -23.38 -18.03 -3.81
C LYS A 171 -22.54 -19.30 -3.56
N GLY A 172 -21.60 -19.26 -2.60
CA GLY A 172 -20.64 -20.32 -2.30
C GLY A 172 -19.49 -20.41 -3.31
N SER A 173 -19.21 -19.34 -4.06
CA SER A 173 -18.15 -19.35 -5.09
C SER A 173 -16.81 -18.80 -4.59
N ALA A 174 -15.73 -19.04 -5.36
CA ALA A 174 -14.40 -18.56 -5.00
C ALA A 174 -14.23 -17.03 -5.08
N PHE A 175 -15.19 -16.32 -5.69
CA PHE A 175 -15.13 -14.87 -5.90
C PHE A 175 -16.49 -14.23 -5.58
N ASP A 176 -17.12 -14.67 -4.49
CA ASP A 176 -18.35 -14.07 -3.99
C ASP A 176 -18.07 -12.74 -3.33
N LEU A 177 -18.68 -11.67 -3.83
CA LEU A 177 -18.55 -10.34 -3.24
C LEU A 177 -19.21 -10.29 -1.85
N LEU A 178 -18.45 -9.86 -0.85
CA LEU A 178 -18.96 -9.60 0.49
C LEU A 178 -19.91 -8.38 0.47
N PRO A 179 -20.98 -8.38 1.28
CA PRO A 179 -21.80 -7.19 1.47
C PRO A 179 -21.02 -6.15 2.28
N LEU A 180 -21.40 -4.88 2.12
CA LEU A 180 -21.00 -3.80 3.01
C LEU A 180 -21.81 -3.88 4.31
N VAL A 181 -21.13 -3.72 5.44
CA VAL A 181 -21.74 -3.77 6.77
C VAL A 181 -21.60 -2.40 7.43
N LEU A 182 -22.68 -1.62 7.39
CA LEU A 182 -22.72 -0.27 7.95
C LEU A 182 -23.38 -0.26 9.32
N GLN A 183 -22.75 0.41 10.28
CA GLN A 183 -23.25 0.55 11.64
C GLN A 183 -23.10 2.00 12.12
N VAL A 184 -24.14 2.54 12.74
CA VAL A 184 -24.12 3.89 13.33
C VAL A 184 -24.24 3.78 14.84
N GLY A 185 -23.21 4.22 15.57
CA GLY A 185 -23.17 4.09 17.03
C GLY A 185 -23.31 2.63 17.47
N ASP A 186 -24.26 2.38 18.38
CA ASP A 186 -24.59 1.06 18.92
C ASP A 186 -25.83 0.43 18.26
N ALA A 187 -26.33 1.01 17.17
CA ALA A 187 -27.43 0.42 16.41
C ALA A 187 -27.01 -0.91 15.76
N ASP A 188 -28.00 -1.74 15.43
CA ASP A 188 -27.74 -2.98 14.69
C ASP A 188 -27.11 -2.69 13.32
N PRO A 189 -26.11 -3.47 12.89
CA PRO A 189 -25.49 -3.31 11.58
C PRO A 189 -26.46 -3.64 10.46
N ARG A 190 -26.37 -2.90 9.35
CA ARG A 190 -27.14 -3.13 8.12
C ARG A 190 -26.24 -3.67 7.02
N LEU A 191 -26.75 -4.65 6.29
CA LEU A 191 -26.05 -5.29 5.17
C LEU A 191 -26.51 -4.66 3.85
N TYR A 192 -25.56 -4.32 2.98
CA TYR A 192 -25.81 -3.79 1.65
C TYR A 192 -24.99 -4.55 0.62
N GLU A 193 -25.64 -5.11 -0.40
CA GLU A 193 -24.93 -5.73 -1.51
C GLU A 193 -24.50 -4.66 -2.52
N LEU A 194 -23.28 -4.76 -3.05
CA LEU A 194 -22.85 -3.85 -4.11
C LEU A 194 -23.52 -4.21 -5.43
N PRO A 195 -24.02 -3.23 -6.21
CA PRO A 195 -24.57 -3.51 -7.52
C PRO A 195 -23.43 -3.90 -8.48
N GLU A 196 -23.71 -4.80 -9.42
CA GLU A 196 -22.72 -5.25 -10.43
C GLU A 196 -22.12 -4.07 -11.21
N SER A 197 -22.89 -2.99 -11.39
CA SER A 197 -22.44 -1.78 -12.07
C SER A 197 -21.23 -1.11 -11.40
N ALA A 198 -21.12 -1.24 -10.07
CA ALA A 198 -20.08 -0.61 -9.23
C ALA A 198 -18.80 -1.45 -9.12
N VAL A 199 -18.83 -2.72 -9.53
CA VAL A 199 -17.68 -3.64 -9.41
C VAL A 199 -17.19 -4.03 -10.79
N LEU A 200 -15.98 -3.60 -11.13
CA LEU A 200 -15.26 -4.07 -12.32
C LEU A 200 -14.30 -5.18 -11.91
N GLU A 201 -14.49 -6.39 -12.42
CA GLU A 201 -13.55 -7.51 -12.26
C GLU A 201 -12.75 -7.75 -13.55
N VAL A 202 -11.49 -8.14 -13.38
CA VAL A 202 -10.59 -8.54 -14.46
C VAL A 202 -10.34 -10.05 -14.36
N PRO A 203 -10.80 -10.86 -15.32
CA PRO A 203 -10.41 -12.26 -15.43
C PRO A 203 -8.90 -12.38 -15.69
N ILE A 204 -8.22 -13.29 -14.99
CA ILE A 204 -6.78 -13.48 -15.12
C ILE A 204 -6.49 -14.57 -16.16
N ALA A 205 -5.71 -14.20 -17.16
CA ALA A 205 -5.18 -15.07 -18.19
C ALA A 205 -3.69 -14.76 -18.42
N HIS A 206 -3.00 -15.60 -19.20
CA HIS A 206 -1.56 -15.48 -19.41
C HIS A 206 -1.22 -15.32 -20.91
N PRO A 207 -0.22 -14.49 -21.29
CA PRO A 207 0.16 -14.31 -22.69
C PRO A 207 0.64 -15.59 -23.39
N GLU A 208 1.21 -16.54 -22.65
CA GLU A 208 1.81 -17.76 -23.22
C GLU A 208 1.13 -19.05 -22.75
N TYR A 209 0.46 -19.02 -21.61
CA TYR A 209 -0.09 -20.22 -20.96
C TYR A 209 -1.60 -20.19 -21.02
N GLY A 210 -2.18 -20.68 -22.12
CA GLY A 210 -3.63 -20.67 -22.35
C GLY A 210 -4.44 -21.31 -21.22
N TRP A 211 -3.87 -22.31 -20.54
CA TRP A 211 -4.49 -22.97 -19.39
C TRP A 211 -4.72 -22.07 -18.18
N PHE A 212 -4.12 -20.88 -18.08
CA PHE A 212 -4.41 -19.94 -16.98
C PHE A 212 -5.89 -19.55 -16.94
N ALA A 213 -6.53 -19.39 -18.11
CA ALA A 213 -7.94 -19.05 -18.19
C ALA A 213 -8.85 -20.13 -17.57
N GLU A 214 -8.42 -21.40 -17.62
CA GLU A 214 -9.14 -22.52 -17.01
C GLU A 214 -9.14 -22.48 -15.48
N LEU A 215 -8.22 -21.73 -14.86
CA LEU A 215 -8.19 -21.56 -13.40
C LEU A 215 -9.37 -20.70 -12.89
N GLY A 216 -10.03 -19.95 -13.78
CA GLY A 216 -11.18 -19.11 -13.42
C GLY A 216 -10.84 -17.96 -12.46
N LEU A 217 -9.56 -17.63 -12.31
CA LEU A 217 -9.08 -16.54 -11.46
C LEU A 217 -9.58 -15.20 -11.97
N ARG A 218 -9.93 -14.31 -11.04
CA ARG A 218 -10.30 -12.93 -11.31
C ARG A 218 -9.92 -12.03 -10.15
N TRP A 219 -9.82 -10.74 -10.37
CA TRP A 219 -9.67 -9.78 -9.30
C TRP A 219 -10.37 -8.46 -9.62
N HIS A 220 -10.86 -7.76 -8.61
CA HIS A 220 -11.56 -6.49 -8.80
C HIS A 220 -10.56 -5.36 -9.11
N ALA A 221 -11.00 -4.36 -9.85
CA ALA A 221 -10.13 -3.32 -10.38
C ALA A 221 -9.71 -2.28 -9.33
N VAL A 222 -10.59 -1.98 -8.36
CA VAL A 222 -10.44 -0.82 -7.47
C VAL A 222 -10.07 -1.26 -6.04
N PRO A 223 -8.82 -1.06 -5.59
CA PRO A 223 -8.47 -1.20 -4.18
C PRO A 223 -8.99 0.00 -3.39
N ALA A 224 -10.14 -0.16 -2.72
CA ALA A 224 -10.76 0.88 -1.91
C ALA A 224 -10.70 0.53 -0.41
N ILE A 225 -9.69 1.04 0.30
CA ILE A 225 -9.53 0.86 1.75
C ILE A 225 -10.62 1.63 2.48
N ALA A 226 -11.23 1.03 3.50
CA ALA A 226 -12.42 1.58 4.14
C ALA A 226 -12.45 1.51 5.68
N ASN A 227 -11.50 0.79 6.32
CA ASN A 227 -11.41 0.68 7.79
C ASN A 227 -10.32 1.58 8.42
N MET A 228 -9.79 2.55 7.67
CA MET A 228 -8.84 3.52 8.20
C MET A 228 -9.53 4.84 8.51
N ARG A 229 -9.24 5.38 9.70
CA ARG A 229 -9.66 6.71 10.13
C ARG A 229 -8.72 7.75 9.53
N LEU A 230 -9.27 8.81 8.95
CA LEU A 230 -8.50 9.98 8.52
C LEU A 230 -8.40 10.99 9.68
N SER A 231 -7.19 11.46 10.01
CA SER A 231 -6.97 12.51 11.02
C SER A 231 -6.39 13.76 10.37
N ILE A 232 -7.01 14.91 10.59
CA ILE A 232 -6.58 16.21 10.07
C ILE A 232 -6.67 17.24 11.20
N GLY A 233 -5.52 17.78 11.65
CA GLY A 233 -5.48 18.82 12.68
C GLY A 233 -6.19 18.42 13.99
N GLY A 234 -6.07 17.15 14.40
CA GLY A 234 -6.76 16.59 15.56
C GLY A 234 -8.24 16.25 15.35
N VAL A 235 -8.87 16.63 14.22
CA VAL A 235 -10.22 16.16 13.86
C VAL A 235 -10.12 14.82 13.17
N ASP A 236 -10.98 13.90 13.61
CA ASP A 236 -10.97 12.53 13.17
C ASP A 236 -12.23 12.18 12.38
N TYR A 237 -12.04 11.61 11.19
CA TYR A 237 -13.08 11.14 10.28
C TYR A 237 -13.08 9.60 10.28
N PRO A 238 -14.00 8.94 11.01
CA PRO A 238 -13.98 7.50 11.24
C PRO A 238 -14.29 6.68 9.99
N LEU A 239 -15.08 7.26 9.08
CA LEU A 239 -15.41 6.67 7.79
C LEU A 239 -14.88 7.59 6.69
N ALA A 240 -13.74 7.18 6.11
CA ALA A 240 -13.06 7.92 5.05
C ALA A 240 -12.50 6.99 3.95
N PRO A 241 -13.35 6.17 3.29
CA PRO A 241 -12.87 5.22 2.31
C PRO A 241 -12.09 5.89 1.18
N PHE A 242 -10.94 5.33 0.87
CA PHE A 242 -9.95 5.83 -0.08
C PHE A 242 -9.62 4.75 -1.09
N SER A 243 -9.65 5.10 -2.38
CA SER A 243 -9.24 4.23 -3.48
C SER A 243 -8.12 4.83 -4.30
N GLY A 244 -7.27 3.94 -4.83
CA GLY A 244 -6.30 4.23 -5.87
C GLY A 244 -6.42 3.21 -7.01
N TRP A 245 -5.29 2.72 -7.47
CA TRP A 245 -5.19 1.58 -8.37
C TRP A 245 -4.13 0.62 -7.85
N TYR A 246 -4.20 -0.62 -8.28
CA TYR A 246 -3.27 -1.66 -7.83
C TYR A 246 -1.86 -1.46 -8.38
N MET A 247 -0.88 -1.75 -7.54
CA MET A 247 0.40 -2.29 -7.98
C MET A 247 0.25 -3.81 -8.16
N GLY A 248 0.67 -4.36 -9.30
CA GLY A 248 0.35 -5.75 -9.68
C GLY A 248 0.73 -6.82 -8.65
N THR A 249 1.78 -6.57 -7.87
CA THR A 249 2.24 -7.47 -6.80
C THR A 249 1.28 -7.57 -5.62
N GLU A 250 0.40 -6.60 -5.40
CA GLU A 250 -0.68 -6.72 -4.41
C GLU A 250 -1.63 -7.86 -4.75
N ILE A 251 -1.90 -8.07 -6.04
CA ILE A 251 -2.75 -9.16 -6.51
C ILE A 251 -1.92 -10.42 -6.70
N GLY A 252 -0.90 -10.36 -7.56
CA GLY A 252 -0.17 -11.54 -8.03
C GLY A 252 0.78 -12.13 -7.00
N ALA A 253 1.36 -11.31 -6.11
CA ALA A 253 2.33 -11.77 -5.11
C ALA A 253 1.76 -11.86 -3.70
N ARG A 254 0.60 -11.25 -3.42
CA ARG A 254 -0.08 -11.36 -2.12
C ARG A 254 -1.40 -12.09 -2.26
N ASN A 255 -2.44 -11.44 -2.80
CA ASN A 255 -3.81 -11.98 -2.77
C ASN A 255 -3.93 -13.37 -3.40
N LEU A 256 -3.34 -13.58 -4.58
CA LEU A 256 -3.42 -14.86 -5.29
C LEU A 256 -2.34 -15.87 -4.85
N ALA A 257 -1.21 -15.40 -4.32
CA ALA A 257 -0.06 -16.25 -4.04
C ALA A 257 0.09 -16.70 -2.57
N ASP A 258 -0.24 -15.84 -1.61
CA ASP A 258 0.01 -16.10 -0.19
C ASP A 258 -0.67 -17.42 0.25
N ALA A 259 0.05 -18.26 1.01
CA ALA A 259 -0.42 -19.57 1.44
C ALA A 259 -1.67 -19.52 2.35
N ARG A 260 -1.92 -18.37 2.99
CA ARG A 260 -3.10 -18.08 3.82
C ARG A 260 -4.17 -17.27 3.07
N ARG A 261 -4.03 -17.14 1.75
CA ARG A 261 -4.98 -16.51 0.82
C ARG A 261 -5.38 -17.55 -0.23
N TYR A 262 -5.43 -17.20 -1.51
CA TYR A 262 -5.83 -18.14 -2.57
C TYR A 262 -4.77 -19.20 -2.90
N ASN A 263 -3.53 -19.06 -2.44
CA ASN A 263 -2.47 -20.07 -2.52
C ASN A 263 -2.30 -20.73 -3.92
N GLN A 264 -2.22 -19.93 -4.98
CA GLN A 264 -2.17 -20.44 -6.37
C GLN A 264 -0.78 -20.95 -6.79
N ILE A 265 0.27 -20.69 -6.02
CA ILE A 265 1.66 -21.04 -6.38
C ILE A 265 1.85 -22.55 -6.64
N PRO A 266 1.35 -23.48 -5.81
CA PRO A 266 1.45 -24.92 -6.09
C PRO A 266 0.68 -25.35 -7.34
N VAL A 267 -0.49 -24.77 -7.59
CA VAL A 267 -1.33 -25.08 -8.76
C VAL A 267 -0.64 -24.67 -10.05
N ILE A 268 -0.08 -23.46 -10.08
CA ILE A 268 0.66 -22.91 -11.22
C ILE A 268 1.93 -23.72 -11.48
N ALA A 269 2.69 -24.05 -10.44
CA ALA A 269 3.90 -24.87 -10.57
C ALA A 269 3.62 -26.25 -11.17
N ALA A 270 2.53 -26.90 -10.74
CA ALA A 270 2.11 -28.19 -11.29
C ALA A 270 1.70 -28.06 -12.77
N ARG A 271 0.91 -27.04 -13.13
CA ARG A 271 0.50 -26.77 -14.52
C ARG A 271 1.68 -26.40 -15.43
N MET A 272 2.73 -25.81 -14.89
CA MET A 272 3.99 -25.52 -15.58
C MET A 272 4.94 -26.74 -15.66
N GLY A 273 4.64 -27.85 -14.98
CA GLY A 273 5.51 -29.02 -14.93
C GLY A 273 6.85 -28.76 -14.22
N LEU A 274 6.86 -27.87 -13.22
CA LEU A 274 8.07 -27.56 -12.46
C LEU A 274 8.41 -28.71 -11.49
N ASP A 275 9.72 -28.92 -11.27
CA ASP A 275 10.20 -29.82 -10.22
C ASP A 275 10.00 -29.17 -8.85
N THR A 276 8.99 -29.63 -8.10
CA THR A 276 8.67 -29.13 -6.74
C THR A 276 9.30 -29.97 -5.63
N SER A 277 10.29 -30.82 -5.93
CA SER A 277 10.90 -31.74 -4.95
C SER A 277 11.79 -31.06 -3.92
N SER A 278 12.36 -29.90 -4.26
CA SER A 278 13.27 -29.14 -3.41
C SER A 278 13.12 -27.64 -3.66
N GLU A 279 13.35 -26.84 -2.62
CA GLU A 279 13.38 -25.37 -2.69
C GLU A 279 14.48 -24.81 -3.59
N SER A 280 15.61 -25.53 -3.70
CA SER A 280 16.74 -25.11 -4.53
C SER A 280 16.45 -25.09 -6.03
N THR A 281 15.33 -25.67 -6.46
CA THR A 281 14.85 -25.61 -7.85
C THR A 281 14.20 -24.26 -8.19
N LEU A 282 13.91 -23.44 -7.16
CA LEU A 282 13.27 -22.13 -7.27
C LEU A 282 11.89 -22.18 -7.96
N TRP A 283 11.18 -23.30 -7.78
CA TRP A 283 9.88 -23.51 -8.40
C TRP A 283 8.84 -22.47 -7.97
N ARG A 284 8.89 -22.01 -6.70
CA ARG A 284 7.99 -20.96 -6.19
C ARG A 284 8.25 -19.63 -6.88
N ASP A 285 9.52 -19.24 -7.00
CA ASP A 285 9.94 -18.01 -7.64
C ASP A 285 9.48 -17.97 -9.10
N ARG A 286 9.69 -19.06 -9.84
CA ARG A 286 9.24 -19.18 -11.23
C ARG A 286 7.72 -19.07 -11.36
N ALA A 287 6.97 -19.81 -10.55
CA ALA A 287 5.51 -19.75 -10.58
C ALA A 287 4.97 -18.37 -10.15
N LEU A 288 5.60 -17.72 -9.17
CA LEU A 288 5.24 -16.40 -8.68
C LEU A 288 5.44 -15.32 -9.76
N VAL A 289 6.54 -15.38 -10.51
CA VAL A 289 6.81 -14.47 -11.62
C VAL A 289 5.73 -14.59 -12.70
N GLU A 290 5.39 -15.81 -13.13
CA GLU A 290 4.36 -16.01 -14.16
C GLU A 290 2.96 -15.60 -13.67
N LEU A 291 2.63 -15.80 -12.39
CA LEU A 291 1.38 -15.29 -11.82
C LEU A 291 1.31 -13.76 -11.85
N ASN A 292 2.39 -13.07 -11.46
CA ASN A 292 2.43 -11.61 -11.52
C ASN A 292 2.36 -11.09 -12.96
N ARG A 293 3.02 -11.78 -13.90
CA ARG A 293 2.93 -11.49 -15.33
C ARG A 293 1.51 -11.67 -15.87
N ALA A 294 0.81 -12.73 -15.46
CA ALA A 294 -0.61 -12.96 -15.79
C ALA A 294 -1.49 -11.79 -15.36
N VAL A 295 -1.30 -11.30 -14.12
CA VAL A 295 -2.06 -10.17 -13.57
C VAL A 295 -1.84 -8.92 -14.40
N LEU A 296 -0.58 -8.50 -14.61
CA LEU A 296 -0.27 -7.27 -15.35
C LEU A 296 -0.82 -7.33 -16.77
N TRP A 297 -0.59 -8.44 -17.48
CA TRP A 297 -1.07 -8.63 -18.84
C TRP A 297 -2.60 -8.61 -18.94
N SER A 298 -3.30 -9.20 -17.98
CA SER A 298 -4.76 -9.25 -17.97
C SER A 298 -5.37 -7.87 -17.76
N TYR A 299 -4.83 -7.09 -16.82
CA TYR A 299 -5.29 -5.73 -16.54
C TYR A 299 -5.03 -4.80 -17.74
N GLU A 300 -3.85 -4.87 -18.33
CA GLU A 300 -3.50 -4.11 -19.54
C GLU A 300 -4.46 -4.44 -20.69
N ARG A 301 -4.69 -5.73 -20.96
CA ARG A 301 -5.61 -6.19 -22.02
C ARG A 301 -7.06 -5.77 -21.75
N ALA A 302 -7.47 -5.68 -20.49
CA ALA A 302 -8.79 -5.20 -20.10
C ALA A 302 -8.93 -3.67 -20.14
N GLY A 303 -7.85 -2.92 -20.43
CA GLY A 303 -7.84 -1.46 -20.38
C GLY A 303 -7.99 -0.91 -18.95
N VAL A 304 -7.64 -1.71 -17.94
CA VAL A 304 -7.73 -1.35 -16.53
C VAL A 304 -6.35 -0.94 -16.01
N ARG A 305 -6.29 0.24 -15.40
CA ARG A 305 -5.05 0.77 -14.83
C ARG A 305 -4.49 -0.14 -13.74
N VAL A 306 -3.23 -0.54 -13.91
CA VAL A 306 -2.38 -1.22 -12.91
C VAL A 306 -0.95 -0.72 -13.11
N THR A 307 -0.13 -0.70 -12.06
CA THR A 307 1.31 -0.39 -12.20
C THR A 307 2.17 -1.60 -11.85
N ASP A 308 3.32 -1.73 -12.51
CA ASP A 308 4.35 -2.69 -12.12
C ASP A 308 5.21 -2.14 -10.97
N HIS A 309 5.76 -3.05 -10.18
CA HIS A 309 6.50 -2.72 -8.96
C HIS A 309 7.87 -2.08 -9.23
N HIS A 310 8.47 -2.26 -10.40
CA HIS A 310 9.74 -1.60 -10.73
C HIS A 310 9.50 -0.12 -11.08
N SER A 311 8.48 0.17 -11.89
CA SER A 311 8.10 1.55 -12.23
C SER A 311 7.62 2.31 -11.00
N GLU A 312 6.76 1.71 -10.18
CA GLU A 312 6.25 2.34 -8.96
C GLU A 312 7.38 2.67 -7.96
N SER A 313 8.37 1.77 -7.84
CA SER A 313 9.57 2.01 -7.01
C SER A 313 10.39 3.21 -7.50
N ARG A 314 10.53 3.43 -8.81
CA ARG A 314 11.22 4.61 -9.37
C ARG A 314 10.42 5.89 -9.16
N LEU A 315 9.10 5.81 -9.30
CA LEU A 315 8.19 6.92 -9.05
C LEU A 315 8.20 7.34 -7.58
N PHE A 316 8.33 6.40 -6.65
CA PHE A 316 8.49 6.71 -5.24
C PHE A 316 9.77 7.51 -4.97
N LEU A 317 10.90 7.19 -5.60
CA LEU A 317 12.12 8.01 -5.48
C LEU A 317 11.94 9.40 -6.08
N THR A 318 11.18 9.51 -7.18
CA THR A 318 10.83 10.82 -7.75
C THR A 318 9.99 11.65 -6.78
N HIS A 319 9.07 11.02 -6.05
CA HIS A 319 8.32 11.66 -4.98
C HIS A 319 9.24 12.17 -3.87
N MET A 320 10.14 11.32 -3.36
CA MET A 320 11.09 11.73 -2.32
C MET A 320 11.92 12.95 -2.75
N GLU A 321 12.40 12.96 -3.99
CA GLU A 321 13.18 14.10 -4.51
C GLU A 321 12.33 15.38 -4.63
N ARG A 322 11.05 15.27 -5.01
CA ARG A 322 10.12 16.41 -5.05
C ARG A 322 9.85 16.97 -3.66
N GLU A 323 9.66 16.10 -2.66
CA GLU A 323 9.44 16.53 -1.27
C GLU A 323 10.70 17.17 -0.67
N ARG A 324 11.87 16.58 -0.92
CA ARG A 324 13.16 17.14 -0.51
C ARG A 324 13.40 18.54 -1.08
N ARG A 325 13.12 18.75 -2.37
CA ARG A 325 13.20 20.09 -3.01
C ARG A 325 12.24 21.10 -2.40
N ALA A 326 11.12 20.64 -1.87
CA ALA A 326 10.16 21.46 -1.17
C ALA A 326 10.47 21.61 0.33
N GLY A 327 11.67 21.21 0.77
CA GLY A 327 12.12 21.33 2.16
C GLY A 327 11.44 20.37 3.14
N ARG A 328 10.85 19.27 2.65
CA ARG A 328 10.14 18.29 3.47
C ARG A 328 10.82 16.93 3.46
N ASP A 329 10.81 16.27 4.61
CA ASP A 329 11.21 14.87 4.74
C ASP A 329 10.14 13.92 4.16
N THR A 330 10.57 12.73 3.77
CA THR A 330 9.67 11.65 3.30
C THR A 330 9.87 10.39 4.14
N PRO A 331 9.38 10.35 5.38
CA PRO A 331 9.37 9.15 6.19
C PRO A 331 8.68 8.00 5.46
N ALA A 332 9.21 6.80 5.64
CA ALA A 332 8.69 5.62 4.96
C ALA A 332 8.99 4.34 5.76
N ASP A 333 8.06 3.41 5.72
CA ASP A 333 8.20 2.09 6.34
C ASP A 333 8.80 1.13 5.30
N TRP A 334 10.08 0.80 5.46
CA TRP A 334 10.83 -0.05 4.52
C TRP A 334 10.13 -1.39 4.25
N THR A 335 9.46 -1.95 5.27
CA THR A 335 8.79 -3.25 5.18
C THR A 335 7.54 -3.23 4.30
N TRP A 336 7.01 -2.03 3.99
CA TRP A 336 5.84 -1.83 3.13
C TRP A 336 6.19 -1.29 1.75
N ILE A 337 7.19 -0.41 1.65
CA ILE A 337 7.56 0.21 0.37
C ILE A 337 8.43 -0.69 -0.51
N VAL A 338 9.14 -1.67 0.05
CA VAL A 338 9.85 -2.67 -0.76
C VAL A 338 8.84 -3.71 -1.28
N PRO A 339 8.74 -3.90 -2.61
CA PRO A 339 7.79 -4.87 -3.15
C PRO A 339 8.06 -6.32 -2.70
N PRO A 340 7.01 -7.15 -2.53
CA PRO A 340 7.13 -8.52 -2.05
C PRO A 340 7.72 -9.49 -3.08
N LEU A 341 7.94 -9.04 -4.31
CA LEU A 341 8.61 -9.76 -5.39
C LEU A 341 9.77 -8.90 -5.88
N SER A 342 10.93 -9.53 -6.12
CA SER A 342 12.11 -8.90 -6.71
C SER A 342 12.64 -7.68 -5.93
N GLY A 343 12.49 -7.65 -4.60
CA GLY A 343 12.86 -6.50 -3.76
C GLY A 343 14.26 -5.94 -4.04
N GLY A 344 15.29 -6.80 -4.05
CA GLY A 344 16.68 -6.39 -4.35
C GLY A 344 16.91 -5.81 -5.75
N LEU A 345 15.97 -5.99 -6.69
CA LEU A 345 16.00 -5.42 -8.04
C LEU A 345 15.24 -4.08 -8.13
N THR A 346 14.78 -3.55 -7.00
CA THR A 346 14.09 -2.26 -6.94
C THR A 346 14.97 -1.21 -6.26
N PRO A 347 14.91 0.05 -6.69
CA PRO A 347 15.78 1.10 -6.14
C PRO A 347 15.39 1.51 -4.71
N VAL A 348 14.18 1.16 -4.26
CA VAL A 348 13.70 1.41 -2.88
C VAL A 348 14.33 0.47 -1.85
N PHE A 349 14.83 -0.71 -2.27
CA PHE A 349 15.49 -1.65 -1.37
C PHE A 349 16.80 -1.09 -0.80
N HIS A 350 17.58 -0.39 -1.63
CA HIS A 350 18.97 0.03 -1.35
C HIS A 350 19.07 1.30 -0.50
N ARG A 351 18.05 1.62 0.30
CA ARG A 351 17.96 2.87 1.07
C ARG A 351 17.47 2.61 2.48
N TYR A 352 17.97 3.43 3.42
CA TYR A 352 17.39 3.55 4.74
C TYR A 352 16.33 4.64 4.75
N TYR A 353 15.28 4.43 5.54
CA TYR A 353 14.18 5.37 5.69
C TYR A 353 14.00 5.68 7.17
N THR A 354 13.75 6.95 7.46
CA THR A 354 13.28 7.37 8.78
C THR A 354 11.82 7.00 8.91
N GLU A 355 11.44 6.40 10.04
CA GLU A 355 10.03 6.27 10.40
C GLU A 355 9.62 7.47 11.25
N ALA A 356 8.54 8.14 10.85
CA ALA A 356 7.94 9.21 11.63
C ALA A 356 6.42 9.23 11.38
N ASP A 357 5.66 9.54 12.43
CA ASP A 357 4.22 9.75 12.33
C ASP A 357 3.93 11.21 11.95
N GLN A 358 3.95 11.49 10.65
CA GLN A 358 3.59 12.80 10.13
C GLN A 358 2.08 12.97 10.08
N ARG A 359 1.57 14.13 10.50
CA ARG A 359 0.14 14.48 10.47
C ARG A 359 -0.12 15.60 9.44
N PRO A 360 -1.32 15.66 8.82
CA PRO A 360 -2.43 14.70 8.80
C PRO A 360 -2.03 13.28 8.37
N ASN A 361 -2.80 12.25 8.74
CA ASN A 361 -2.53 10.85 8.34
C ASN A 361 -3.76 9.93 8.41
N PHE A 362 -3.59 8.68 7.97
CA PHE A 362 -4.55 7.60 8.11
C PHE A 362 -4.13 6.62 9.21
N TYR A 363 -5.07 6.24 10.07
CA TYR A 363 -4.83 5.34 11.18
C TYR A 363 -5.79 4.15 11.16
N LEU A 364 -5.23 2.96 11.35
CA LEU A 364 -6.01 1.75 11.61
C LEU A 364 -6.04 1.52 13.12
N ASP A 365 -7.20 1.72 13.74
CA ASP A 365 -7.41 1.40 15.15
C ASP A 365 -7.72 -0.09 15.34
N ARG A 366 -7.58 -0.55 16.58
CA ARG A 366 -7.78 -1.96 16.96
C ARG A 366 -9.21 -2.43 16.70
N PHE A 367 -10.18 -1.57 17.01
CA PHE A 367 -11.59 -1.92 16.91
C PHE A 367 -12.00 -2.14 15.45
N ALA A 368 -11.64 -1.22 14.56
CA ALA A 368 -11.88 -1.33 13.12
C ALA A 368 -11.17 -2.56 12.50
N ARG A 369 -9.92 -2.83 12.91
CA ARG A 369 -9.19 -4.03 12.48
C ARG A 369 -9.93 -5.32 12.89
N ASP A 370 -10.31 -5.44 14.15
CA ASP A 370 -10.92 -6.65 14.68
C ASP A 370 -12.32 -6.90 14.09
N LEU A 371 -13.11 -5.83 13.89
CA LEU A 371 -14.37 -5.88 13.16
C LEU A 371 -14.16 -6.39 11.73
N SER A 372 -13.18 -5.86 11.00
CA SER A 372 -12.93 -6.29 9.61
C SER A 372 -12.43 -7.72 9.48
N ALA A 373 -11.76 -8.24 10.51
CA ALA A 373 -11.25 -9.60 10.51
C ALA A 373 -12.32 -10.64 10.91
N THR A 374 -13.17 -10.30 11.87
CA THR A 374 -14.00 -11.30 12.57
C THR A 374 -15.48 -10.94 12.67
N GLY A 375 -15.87 -9.72 12.31
CA GLY A 375 -17.22 -9.18 12.52
C GLY A 375 -17.58 -9.00 14.01
N ALA A 376 -16.58 -8.98 14.89
CA ALA A 376 -16.73 -8.71 16.31
C ALA A 376 -15.52 -7.90 16.80
N PRO A 377 -15.70 -6.90 17.67
CA PRO A 377 -14.57 -6.28 18.33
C PRO A 377 -13.95 -7.29 19.30
N SER A 378 -12.61 -7.36 19.39
CA SER A 378 -12.00 -8.12 20.48
C SER A 378 -12.48 -7.54 21.80
N ALA A 379 -12.98 -8.38 22.70
CA ALA A 379 -13.34 -7.95 24.05
C ALA A 379 -12.12 -7.24 24.67
N VAL A 380 -12.23 -5.94 24.91
CA VAL A 380 -11.22 -5.19 25.65
C VAL A 380 -11.26 -5.74 27.08
N ARG A 381 -10.39 -6.70 27.39
CA ARG A 381 -10.05 -6.97 28.78
C ARG A 381 -9.28 -5.76 29.28
N VAL A 382 -10.00 -4.77 29.81
CA VAL A 382 -9.44 -3.81 30.75
C VAL A 382 -9.04 -4.62 31.97
N THR A 383 -7.82 -5.14 31.94
CA THR A 383 -7.21 -5.69 33.15
C THR A 383 -6.82 -4.45 33.94
N LEU A 384 -7.70 -4.00 34.83
CA LEU A 384 -7.30 -3.05 35.88
C LEU A 384 -6.04 -3.63 36.52
N PRO A 385 -4.93 -2.88 36.63
CA PRO A 385 -3.74 -3.40 37.24
C PRO A 385 -4.04 -3.66 38.72
N THR A 386 -4.36 -4.90 39.06
CA THR A 386 -4.22 -5.39 40.44
C THR A 386 -2.78 -5.11 40.83
N GLN A 387 -2.59 -4.28 41.85
CA GLN A 387 -1.30 -4.09 42.52
C GLN A 387 -0.69 -5.45 42.82
N ARG A 388 0.30 -5.87 42.04
CA ARG A 388 1.18 -6.97 42.40
C ARG A 388 2.44 -6.36 42.98
N GLY A 389 2.65 -6.66 44.26
CA GLY A 389 3.85 -6.30 44.99
C GLY A 389 5.12 -6.71 44.24
N ALA A 390 6.13 -5.86 44.33
CA ALA A 390 7.41 -6.03 43.69
C ALA A 390 8.11 -7.30 44.19
N HIS A 391 8.21 -8.30 43.32
CA HIS A 391 9.29 -9.30 43.40
C HIS A 391 10.24 -9.06 42.22
N ARG A 392 11.42 -8.51 42.54
CA ARG A 392 12.55 -8.37 41.62
C ARG A 392 13.20 -9.73 41.41
N THR A 393 13.09 -10.28 40.21
CA THR A 393 13.98 -11.35 39.73
C THR A 393 14.68 -10.86 38.46
N GLY A 394 16.01 -10.71 38.52
CA GLY A 394 16.82 -10.28 37.38
C GLY A 394 16.78 -11.31 36.25
N ALA A 395 16.52 -10.84 35.03
CA ALA A 395 16.54 -11.68 33.83
C ALA A 395 17.98 -12.15 33.54
N ARG A 396 18.14 -13.45 33.25
CA ARG A 396 19.41 -14.05 32.80
C ARG A 396 19.54 -13.93 31.29
N CYS A 397 20.75 -13.67 30.80
CA CYS A 397 21.08 -13.74 29.38
C CYS A 397 20.93 -15.18 28.87
N PRO A 398 20.13 -15.45 27.81
CA PRO A 398 19.83 -16.81 27.35
C PRO A 398 20.98 -17.49 26.58
N ILE A 399 22.12 -16.82 26.35
CA ILE A 399 23.27 -17.39 25.63
C ILE A 399 24.46 -17.66 26.57
N THR A 400 24.68 -16.84 27.60
CA THR A 400 25.87 -16.97 28.48
C THR A 400 25.53 -17.28 29.94
N GLY A 401 24.25 -17.28 30.33
CA GLY A 401 23.80 -17.68 31.66
C GLY A 401 24.18 -16.75 32.82
N GLN A 402 24.91 -15.65 32.57
CA GLN A 402 25.33 -14.70 33.59
C GLN A 402 24.31 -13.56 33.76
N THR A 403 24.12 -13.14 35.01
CA THR A 403 23.39 -11.93 35.40
C THR A 403 24.36 -10.75 35.50
N ALA A 404 24.12 -9.68 34.73
CA ALA A 404 24.89 -8.44 34.86
C ALA A 404 24.42 -7.64 36.09
N PRO A 405 25.32 -7.01 36.87
CA PRO A 405 24.95 -6.05 37.89
C PRO A 405 24.47 -4.73 37.25
N ILE A 406 23.42 -4.14 37.82
CA ILE A 406 22.85 -2.85 37.41
C ILE A 406 23.79 -1.74 37.89
N PRO A 407 24.28 -0.83 37.03
CA PRO A 407 24.97 0.37 37.50
C PRO A 407 23.97 1.37 38.08
N ASP A 408 24.31 1.92 39.25
CA ASP A 408 23.56 2.96 39.94
C ASP A 408 23.75 4.28 39.19
N LEU A 409 22.68 4.85 38.63
CA LEU A 409 22.70 6.15 37.97
C LEU A 409 22.02 7.17 38.88
N SER A 410 22.80 7.74 39.79
CA SER A 410 22.54 9.05 40.39
C SER A 410 23.09 10.12 39.44
N VAL A 411 22.20 10.94 38.88
CA VAL A 411 22.57 12.09 38.04
C VAL A 411 22.36 13.37 38.86
N GLU A 412 23.46 14.03 39.22
CA GLU A 412 23.49 15.44 39.64
C GLU A 412 23.61 16.35 38.40
N PHE A 413 22.84 17.43 38.36
CA PHE A 413 22.89 18.47 37.33
C PHE A 413 23.83 19.60 37.75
N LEU A 414 24.73 20.04 36.86
CA LEU A 414 25.31 21.39 36.84
C LEU A 414 25.53 21.90 35.39
N PRO A 415 25.50 23.24 35.13
CA PRO A 415 25.31 23.83 33.80
C PRO A 415 26.57 24.45 33.14
N GLY A 416 26.47 24.74 31.83
CA GLY A 416 27.47 25.47 30.99
C GLY A 416 28.30 24.52 30.11
N ASP A 417 28.64 24.74 28.85
CA ASP A 417 28.65 25.91 27.96
C ASP A 417 28.53 25.42 26.49
N ALA A 418 27.98 26.27 25.62
CA ALA A 418 27.96 26.06 24.17
C ALA A 418 29.22 26.63 23.50
N PRO A 419 29.73 26.03 22.41
CA PRO A 419 30.54 26.74 21.45
C PRO A 419 29.81 26.94 20.12
N ALA A 420 29.87 28.18 19.64
CA ALA A 420 29.57 28.59 18.27
C ALA A 420 30.60 27.98 17.30
N LEU A 421 30.16 27.66 16.08
CA LEU A 421 31.06 27.47 14.96
C LEU A 421 30.57 28.21 13.72
N ASP A 422 31.57 28.81 13.10
CA ASP A 422 31.59 29.88 12.12
C ASP A 422 31.37 29.38 10.68
N ALA A 423 30.96 30.31 9.83
CA ALA A 423 30.73 30.13 8.40
C ALA A 423 32.04 30.14 7.60
N GLY A 424 32.10 29.38 6.50
CA GLY A 424 33.19 29.53 5.54
C GLY A 424 33.20 28.54 4.38
N LEU A 425 32.76 29.04 3.21
CA LEU A 425 33.10 28.63 1.84
C LEU A 425 32.75 27.19 1.39
N LEU A 426 31.95 27.09 0.32
CA LEU A 426 32.46 26.74 -1.02
C LEU A 426 31.37 27.04 -2.06
N ASP A 427 31.71 27.98 -2.94
CA ASP A 427 31.02 28.32 -4.19
C ASP A 427 31.75 27.61 -5.34
N ALA A 428 30.99 26.96 -6.23
CA ALA A 428 31.40 26.62 -7.60
C ALA A 428 30.18 26.08 -8.37
N GLY A 429 29.73 26.89 -9.34
CA GLY A 429 28.45 26.74 -10.04
C GLY A 429 28.30 25.54 -11.00
N LEU A 430 27.05 25.30 -11.37
CA LEU A 430 26.69 24.59 -12.60
C LEU A 430 25.34 25.12 -13.14
N LEU A 431 25.48 25.96 -14.17
CA LEU A 431 24.69 26.14 -15.39
C LEU A 431 23.17 25.85 -15.44
N ASP A 432 22.50 26.86 -16.02
CA ASP A 432 21.08 27.01 -16.36
C ASP A 432 20.42 25.84 -17.11
N ALA A 433 19.18 25.55 -16.70
CA ALA A 433 18.14 24.92 -17.52
C ALA A 433 16.82 25.69 -17.30
N PRO A 434 15.99 25.92 -18.33
CA PRO A 434 14.90 26.89 -18.27
C PRO A 434 13.79 26.44 -17.31
N ALA A 435 13.28 27.41 -16.55
CA ALA A 435 12.15 27.25 -15.65
C ALA A 435 10.87 26.89 -16.42
N LEU A 436 10.26 25.77 -16.05
CA LEU A 436 8.89 25.44 -16.44
C LEU A 436 7.93 26.04 -15.40
N ASP A 437 6.96 26.80 -15.90
CA ASP A 437 5.91 27.49 -15.14
C ASP A 437 5.02 26.46 -14.40
N PRO A 438 4.85 26.58 -13.07
CA PRO A 438 4.05 25.64 -12.27
C PRO A 438 2.52 25.80 -12.42
N ASP A 439 2.02 26.73 -13.23
CA ASP A 439 0.58 27.02 -13.34
C ASP A 439 -0.09 26.64 -14.69
N ASP A 440 0.49 25.77 -15.53
CA ASP A 440 -0.19 25.27 -16.74
C ASP A 440 -1.07 24.03 -16.45
N PRO A 441 -2.41 24.11 -16.56
CA PRO A 441 -3.32 23.01 -16.27
C PRO A 441 -3.77 22.30 -17.55
N ASP A 442 -2.85 21.90 -18.43
CA ASP A 442 -3.18 21.05 -19.58
C ASP A 442 -2.81 19.57 -19.33
N PRO A 443 -3.80 18.68 -19.07
CA PRO A 443 -3.57 17.26 -18.87
C PRO A 443 -3.25 16.49 -20.17
N SER A 444 -3.08 17.15 -21.32
CA SER A 444 -2.80 16.50 -22.61
C SER A 444 -1.31 16.35 -22.98
N LEU A 445 -0.37 16.88 -22.17
CA LEU A 445 1.07 16.84 -22.48
C LEU A 445 1.87 15.67 -21.87
N ILE A 446 1.21 14.68 -21.28
CA ILE A 446 1.86 13.40 -20.97
C ILE A 446 1.51 12.42 -22.08
N ASP A 447 2.33 12.37 -23.13
CA ASP A 447 2.25 11.37 -24.20
C ASP A 447 2.73 10.01 -23.65
N PRO A 448 1.84 8.99 -23.54
CA PRO A 448 2.21 7.68 -23.02
C PRO A 448 2.89 6.78 -24.06
N THR A 449 3.19 7.25 -25.28
CA THR A 449 3.76 6.42 -26.36
C THR A 449 5.29 6.42 -26.46
N ALA A 450 6.00 7.10 -25.55
CA ALA A 450 7.47 7.23 -25.62
C ALA A 450 8.28 5.95 -25.28
N PHE A 451 7.65 4.79 -25.10
CA PHE A 451 8.33 3.51 -24.91
C PHE A 451 7.66 2.39 -25.74
N ALA A 452 7.79 2.46 -27.07
CA ALA A 452 7.57 1.32 -27.94
C ALA A 452 8.92 0.88 -28.57
N PRO A 453 9.28 -0.42 -28.55
CA PRO A 453 10.45 -0.91 -29.27
C PRO A 453 10.20 -0.89 -30.79
N PRO A 454 11.22 -0.72 -31.64
CA PRO A 454 11.01 -0.56 -33.07
C PRO A 454 10.51 -1.87 -33.71
N ALA A 455 9.50 -1.73 -34.56
CA ALA A 455 8.95 -2.82 -35.36
C ALA A 455 9.93 -3.27 -36.46
N HIS A 456 10.10 -4.57 -36.60
CA HIS A 456 10.81 -5.19 -37.72
C HIS A 456 10.01 -5.05 -39.02
N THR A 457 10.57 -4.35 -40.01
CA THR A 457 10.09 -4.39 -41.40
C THR A 457 10.95 -5.36 -42.22
N ASN A 458 10.33 -6.41 -42.74
CA ASN A 458 10.87 -7.28 -43.80
C ASN A 458 10.88 -6.51 -45.13
N GLY A 459 12.00 -6.57 -45.86
CA GLY A 459 12.10 -6.01 -47.22
C GLY A 459 13.47 -6.23 -47.87
N THR A 460 13.67 -7.42 -48.44
CA THR A 460 14.40 -7.77 -49.68
C THR A 460 15.58 -6.91 -50.20
N HIS A 461 16.73 -7.60 -50.30
CA HIS A 461 17.95 -7.37 -51.12
C HIS A 461 17.74 -6.85 -52.57
N PRO A 462 18.75 -6.19 -53.22
CA PRO A 462 20.00 -6.85 -53.65
C PRO A 462 21.32 -6.03 -53.59
N ASP A 463 22.43 -6.78 -53.46
CA ASP A 463 23.85 -6.44 -53.71
C ASP A 463 24.15 -6.68 -55.24
N PRO A 464 25.26 -6.27 -55.91
CA PRO A 464 26.64 -6.37 -55.41
C PRO A 464 27.71 -5.34 -55.87
N ALA A 465 28.87 -5.47 -55.21
CA ALA A 465 30.26 -5.35 -55.70
C ALA A 465 31.06 -4.09 -55.36
N ALA A 466 32.07 -4.24 -54.49
CA ALA A 466 33.50 -4.35 -54.88
C ALA A 466 34.45 -4.01 -53.71
N HIS A 467 35.26 -4.99 -53.31
CA HIS A 467 36.51 -4.85 -52.53
C HIS A 467 37.65 -4.43 -53.49
N PRO A 468 38.78 -3.78 -53.06
CA PRO A 468 39.80 -4.52 -52.27
C PRO A 468 40.83 -3.74 -51.39
N ILE A 469 41.50 -4.51 -50.50
CA ILE A 469 42.91 -4.42 -50.00
C ILE A 469 43.30 -3.28 -49.03
N VAL A 470 44.16 -3.39 -47.99
CA VAL A 470 44.70 -4.41 -47.03
C VAL A 470 45.82 -3.72 -46.20
N ARG A 471 46.07 -4.19 -44.95
CA ARG A 471 47.20 -3.95 -43.97
C ARG A 471 47.03 -2.80 -42.96
N GLY A 472 47.24 -2.97 -41.65
CA GLY A 472 47.69 -4.12 -40.83
C GLY A 472 47.87 -3.74 -39.34
N ALA A 473 48.26 -4.76 -38.54
CA ALA A 473 48.82 -4.76 -37.16
C ALA A 473 47.89 -4.87 -35.91
N VAL A 474 47.56 -6.13 -35.58
CA VAL A 474 47.66 -6.95 -34.33
C VAL A 474 47.63 -6.32 -32.90
N PRO A 475 47.06 -7.03 -31.88
CA PRO A 475 46.51 -6.47 -30.63
C PRO A 475 47.22 -6.88 -29.33
N ALA A 476 46.79 -6.29 -28.21
CA ALA A 476 46.86 -6.81 -26.84
C ALA A 476 45.53 -6.45 -26.15
N GLY A 477 44.85 -7.25 -25.33
CA GLY A 477 45.06 -8.60 -24.82
C GLY A 477 43.79 -8.94 -24.00
N SER A 478 43.34 -10.18 -24.15
CA SER A 478 41.99 -10.67 -23.88
C SER A 478 41.69 -11.03 -22.42
N ALA A 479 40.40 -11.06 -22.10
CA ALA A 479 39.79 -11.72 -20.95
C ALA A 479 40.09 -13.23 -20.91
N PRO A 480 40.10 -13.86 -19.71
CA PRO A 480 40.42 -15.28 -19.56
C PRO A 480 39.25 -16.23 -19.93
N PRO A 481 39.54 -17.41 -20.51
CA PRO A 481 38.54 -18.44 -20.84
C PRO A 481 38.27 -19.43 -19.68
N PRO A 482 37.18 -20.23 -19.76
CA PRO A 482 36.71 -21.12 -18.70
C PRO A 482 37.50 -22.44 -18.56
N ILE A 483 37.45 -23.02 -17.36
CA ILE A 483 38.13 -24.26 -16.96
C ILE A 483 37.39 -25.50 -17.51
N PRO A 484 38.08 -26.45 -18.18
CA PRO A 484 37.48 -27.70 -18.65
C PRO A 484 37.48 -28.81 -17.58
N ALA A 485 36.44 -29.64 -17.60
CA ALA A 485 36.30 -30.84 -16.76
C ALA A 485 37.12 -32.03 -17.29
N GLU A 486 37.83 -32.74 -16.40
CA GLU A 486 38.54 -33.97 -16.72
C GLU A 486 37.64 -35.22 -16.68
N PRO A 487 37.89 -36.24 -17.52
CA PRO A 487 37.16 -37.51 -17.53
C PRO A 487 37.72 -38.53 -16.52
N VAL A 488 36.85 -39.18 -15.75
CA VAL A 488 37.21 -40.30 -14.86
C VAL A 488 37.22 -41.63 -15.65
N PRO A 489 38.26 -42.47 -15.56
CA PRO A 489 38.30 -43.76 -16.25
C PRO A 489 37.53 -44.86 -15.52
N THR A 490 36.79 -45.68 -16.27
CA THR A 490 36.18 -46.94 -15.83
C THR A 490 37.21 -48.06 -15.65
N ARG A 491 37.21 -48.74 -14.48
CA ARG A 491 37.71 -50.12 -14.33
C ARG A 491 36.85 -50.93 -13.34
N LYS A 492 36.60 -52.19 -13.71
CA LYS A 492 35.84 -53.25 -13.00
C LYS A 492 36.68 -53.99 -11.93
N ARG A 493 35.96 -54.70 -11.05
CA ARG A 493 36.35 -55.72 -10.03
C ARG A 493 36.91 -55.12 -8.72
N GLY A 494 36.56 -55.51 -7.49
CA GLY A 494 35.73 -56.58 -6.92
C GLY A 494 36.23 -56.88 -5.49
N LEU A 495 35.33 -57.37 -4.62
CA LEU A 495 35.50 -58.07 -3.32
C LEU A 495 35.46 -57.31 -1.94
N ARG A 496 34.55 -57.84 -1.09
CA ARG A 496 34.46 -57.95 0.40
C ARG A 496 34.03 -56.71 1.23
N ARG A 497 32.84 -56.68 1.86
CA ARG A 497 32.33 -57.32 3.12
C ARG A 497 33.02 -56.88 4.42
N LEU A 498 32.26 -56.23 5.32
CA LEU A 498 32.13 -56.39 6.80
C LEU A 498 31.40 -55.14 7.36
N LEU A 499 30.11 -55.22 7.71
CA LEU A 499 29.54 -55.41 9.07
C LEU A 499 29.84 -54.27 10.06
N GLY A 500 28.76 -53.63 10.53
CA GLY A 500 28.70 -52.56 11.53
C GLY A 500 27.36 -51.86 11.45
#